data_AF-A0A3M1BCR3-F1
#
_entry.id   AF-A0A3M1BCR3-F1
#
_cell.length_a   1.000
_cell.length_b   1.000
_cell.length_c   1.000
_cell.angle_alpha   90.00
_cell.angle_beta   90.00
_cell.angle_gamma   90.00
#
_symmetry.space_group_name_H-M   'P 1'
#
loop_
_entity.id
_entity.type
_entity.pdbx_description
1 polymer ?
#
loop_
_entity_poly.entity_id
_entity_poly.type
_entity_poly.pdbx_seq_one_letter_code
_entity_poly.pdbx_strand_id
1 'polypeptide(L)'
;MRKRMIVLGSAFLGLWLLAFLMAPVCACPDADNDGICDADDPCPGDADNDADGDGICGDEDACPNDADNDADGDGICGDLDNCPDTANPGQEDCDDDGEGDACEAPGSVVINEIMYNPQTAVDTVGEWIELHNTGGLPIDITGWQIRDSLTINLTTIGSEENPAIIDCKGFFLLARNSVPDVNGGLPEVDWVFDFALNNDVGDSVVLFKPGQGEPILVDRVDYNDDESWPFCLDPDPDLDRGLSIELADPMLDNNDGANWHCASENYGAGDFGTPKAPNSQGLP
;
A
#
# COMPACT_ATOMS: atom_id res chain seq x y z
N MET A 1 50.21 51.98 72.45
CA MET A 1 51.44 51.26 72.89
C MET A 1 52.08 50.60 71.67
N ARG A 2 53.41 50.69 71.55
CA ARG A 2 54.36 49.97 70.65
C ARG A 2 54.30 50.33 69.14
N LYS A 3 55.31 51.04 68.57
CA LYS A 3 56.68 50.61 68.12
C LYS A 3 56.59 49.72 66.87
N ARG A 4 57.16 49.96 65.67
CA ARG A 4 58.46 50.47 65.15
C ARG A 4 58.25 50.85 63.64
N MET A 5 58.84 51.89 63.04
CA MET A 5 60.24 52.18 62.63
C MET A 5 60.70 51.49 61.32
N ILE A 6 61.41 52.27 60.47
CA ILE A 6 62.32 51.91 59.33
C ILE A 6 61.64 51.86 57.92
N VAL A 7 62.16 52.31 56.77
CA VAL A 7 63.17 53.28 56.21
C VAL A 7 63.01 53.20 54.67
N LEU A 8 63.27 54.34 53.99
CA LEU A 8 63.55 54.63 52.56
C LEU A 8 63.66 53.53 51.48
N GLY A 9 63.22 53.87 50.26
CA GLY A 9 63.76 53.30 49.00
C GLY A 9 63.00 53.70 47.74
N SER A 10 63.55 54.61 46.94
CA SER A 10 63.07 55.05 45.62
C SER A 10 63.23 53.98 44.54
N ALA A 11 62.28 53.87 43.59
CA ALA A 11 62.55 53.44 42.21
C ALA A 11 61.39 53.79 41.26
N PHE A 12 61.70 54.55 40.22
CA PHE A 12 60.90 54.76 39.02
C PHE A 12 60.78 53.46 38.22
N LEU A 13 59.60 53.11 37.73
CA LEU A 13 59.43 52.32 36.50
C LEU A 13 58.03 52.51 35.92
N GLY A 14 57.97 53.15 34.75
CA GLY A 14 56.74 53.36 34.00
C GLY A 14 56.21 52.05 33.43
N LEU A 15 54.92 51.79 33.64
CA LEU A 15 54.20 50.76 32.91
C LEU A 15 53.87 51.29 31.52
N TRP A 16 54.51 50.69 30.52
CA TRP A 16 54.11 50.76 29.13
C TRP A 16 52.74 50.07 28.98
N LEU A 17 51.74 50.80 28.48
CA LEU A 17 50.54 50.21 27.89
C LEU A 17 51.00 49.37 26.68
N LEU A 18 50.99 48.05 26.81
CA LEU A 18 50.95 47.16 25.65
C LEU A 18 49.54 47.26 25.06
N ALA A 19 49.36 48.24 24.18
CA ALA A 19 48.27 48.19 23.21
C ALA A 19 48.59 46.99 22.31
N PHE A 20 47.95 45.85 22.60
CA PHE A 20 47.80 44.79 21.62
C PHE A 20 46.97 45.40 20.49
N LEU A 21 47.65 45.90 19.46
CA LEU A 21 47.10 46.03 18.13
C LEU A 21 46.77 44.61 17.70
N MET A 22 45.60 44.11 18.12
CA MET A 22 44.88 43.19 17.27
C MET A 22 44.69 43.98 15.98
N ALA A 23 45.45 43.62 14.95
CA ALA A 23 45.03 43.95 13.59
C ALA A 23 43.54 43.60 13.55
N PRO A 24 42.66 44.47 13.03
CA PRO A 24 41.32 44.02 12.73
C PRO A 24 41.54 42.79 11.85
N VAL A 25 41.19 41.60 12.37
CA VAL A 25 40.73 40.54 11.48
C VAL A 25 39.77 41.29 10.58
N CYS A 26 40.10 41.35 9.29
CA CYS A 26 39.13 41.82 8.31
C CYS A 26 37.93 40.92 8.59
N ALA A 27 36.94 41.46 9.30
CA ALA A 27 35.66 40.80 9.41
C ALA A 27 35.25 40.76 7.95
N CYS A 28 35.44 39.60 7.33
CA CYS A 28 34.86 39.42 6.03
C CYS A 28 33.37 39.62 6.26
N PRO A 29 32.73 40.49 5.46
CA PRO A 29 31.28 40.49 5.40
C PRO A 29 30.81 39.05 5.17
N ASP A 30 29.84 38.67 5.97
CA ASP A 30 29.18 37.37 6.02
C ASP A 30 27.71 37.75 6.26
N ALA A 31 26.96 37.87 5.17
CA ALA A 31 25.67 38.53 5.16
C ALA A 31 24.55 37.64 5.71
N ASP A 32 24.67 36.32 5.58
CA ASP A 32 23.71 35.33 6.09
C ASP A 32 24.18 34.63 7.38
N ASN A 33 25.45 34.77 7.77
CA ASN A 33 26.08 34.21 8.97
C ASN A 33 26.25 32.69 8.97
N ASP A 34 26.53 32.10 7.82
CA ASP A 34 26.82 30.67 7.67
C ASP A 34 28.28 30.31 7.99
N GLY A 35 29.15 31.31 8.12
CA GLY A 35 30.57 31.17 8.42
C GLY A 35 31.49 31.11 7.19
N ILE A 36 30.95 31.30 5.99
CA ILE A 36 31.64 31.59 4.74
C ILE A 36 31.64 33.11 4.53
N CYS A 37 32.69 33.63 3.92
CA CYS A 37 32.80 35.06 3.66
C CYS A 37 32.12 35.40 2.33
N ASP A 38 31.35 36.49 2.23
CA ASP A 38 30.60 36.91 1.01
C ASP A 38 31.41 36.85 -0.31
N ALA A 39 32.73 37.01 -0.25
CA ALA A 39 33.61 36.99 -1.44
C ALA A 39 34.02 35.59 -1.92
N ASP A 40 33.93 34.60 -1.03
CA ASP A 40 34.24 33.18 -1.24
C ASP A 40 32.97 32.31 -1.19
N ASP A 41 31.83 32.93 -0.89
CA ASP A 41 30.52 32.32 -0.75
C ASP A 41 29.79 32.26 -2.11
N PRO A 42 29.43 31.07 -2.60
CA PRO A 42 28.59 30.92 -3.80
C PRO A 42 27.20 31.54 -3.64
N CYS A 43 26.68 31.57 -2.41
CA CYS A 43 25.34 32.00 -2.05
C CYS A 43 25.34 33.02 -0.89
N PRO A 44 25.90 34.24 -1.08
CA PRO A 44 26.13 35.20 0.00
C PRO A 44 24.90 35.76 0.73
N GLY A 45 23.70 35.30 0.41
CA GLY A 45 22.44 35.73 1.02
C GLY A 45 21.65 34.60 1.64
N ASP A 46 22.14 33.37 1.53
CA ASP A 46 21.47 32.15 1.92
C ASP A 46 22.42 31.22 2.67
N ALA A 47 22.19 31.12 3.98
CA ALA A 47 23.05 30.34 4.85
C ALA A 47 22.99 28.83 4.58
N ASP A 48 21.95 28.36 3.90
CA ASP A 48 21.82 26.94 3.54
C ASP A 48 22.58 26.62 2.24
N ASN A 49 23.03 27.65 1.50
CA ASN A 49 23.77 27.55 0.25
C ASN A 49 23.03 26.74 -0.85
N ASP A 50 23.77 26.38 -1.91
CA ASP A 50 23.39 25.38 -2.91
C ASP A 50 23.47 23.97 -2.26
N ALA A 51 22.37 23.55 -1.64
CA ALA A 51 22.33 22.36 -0.79
C ALA A 51 22.37 21.04 -1.59
N ASP A 52 21.86 21.03 -2.83
CA ASP A 52 21.84 19.85 -3.71
C ASP A 52 22.94 19.85 -4.79
N GLY A 53 23.58 21.00 -5.04
CA GLY A 53 24.71 21.14 -5.94
C GLY A 53 24.34 21.40 -7.40
N ASP A 54 23.15 21.91 -7.70
CA ASP A 54 22.69 22.21 -9.06
C ASP A 54 23.19 23.58 -9.59
N GLY A 55 23.76 24.39 -8.69
CA GLY A 55 24.30 25.71 -8.97
C GLY A 55 23.33 26.86 -8.75
N ILE A 56 22.17 26.62 -8.13
CA ILE A 56 21.18 27.60 -7.67
C ILE A 56 21.25 27.66 -6.13
N CYS A 57 21.15 28.87 -5.58
CA CYS A 57 21.10 29.03 -4.12
C CYS A 57 19.71 28.65 -3.61
N GLY A 58 19.63 27.97 -2.47
CA GLY A 58 18.38 27.42 -1.95
C GLY A 58 17.25 28.45 -1.73
N ASP A 59 17.59 29.73 -1.52
CA ASP A 59 16.61 30.82 -1.42
C ASP A 59 15.94 31.22 -2.75
N GLU A 60 16.58 30.92 -3.88
CA GLU A 60 16.10 31.17 -5.24
C GLU A 60 15.75 29.87 -6.01
N ASP A 61 16.02 28.72 -5.41
CA ASP A 61 15.73 27.41 -5.96
C ASP A 61 14.28 26.99 -5.66
N ALA A 62 13.58 26.52 -6.69
CA ALA A 62 12.25 25.95 -6.53
C ALA A 62 12.29 24.58 -5.85
N CYS A 63 13.40 23.86 -6.03
CA CYS A 63 13.64 22.52 -5.50
C CYS A 63 14.98 22.43 -4.76
N PRO A 64 15.16 23.16 -3.62
CA PRO A 64 16.46 23.31 -2.95
C PRO A 64 17.17 22.04 -2.46
N ASN A 65 16.53 20.88 -2.58
CA ASN A 65 17.06 19.60 -2.11
C ASN A 65 17.10 18.55 -3.22
N ASP A 66 16.81 18.93 -4.46
CA ASP A 66 16.81 18.04 -5.62
C ASP A 66 17.45 18.72 -6.83
N ALA A 67 18.69 18.30 -7.11
CA ALA A 67 19.45 18.87 -8.20
C ALA A 67 18.87 18.60 -9.59
N ASP A 68 18.00 17.59 -9.72
CA ASP A 68 17.29 17.31 -10.97
C ASP A 68 15.98 18.13 -11.08
N ASN A 69 15.63 18.91 -10.05
CA ASN A 69 14.46 19.77 -9.96
C ASN A 69 13.13 19.01 -10.21
N ASP A 70 12.09 19.74 -10.62
CA ASP A 70 10.84 19.18 -11.16
C ASP A 70 11.10 18.59 -12.58
N ALA A 71 11.63 17.36 -12.61
CA ALA A 71 12.13 16.72 -13.81
C ALA A 71 11.03 16.43 -14.85
N ASP A 72 9.80 16.18 -14.41
CA ASP A 72 8.66 15.84 -15.27
C ASP A 72 7.69 17.01 -15.52
N GLY A 73 7.85 18.12 -14.79
CA GLY A 73 7.17 19.39 -14.99
C GLY A 73 5.77 19.46 -14.40
N ASP A 74 5.52 18.71 -13.34
CA ASP A 74 4.21 18.60 -12.69
C ASP A 74 4.00 19.59 -11.53
N GLY A 75 5.09 20.23 -11.08
CA GLY A 75 5.14 21.23 -10.03
C GLY A 75 5.57 20.69 -8.66
N ILE A 76 5.97 19.43 -8.56
CA ILE A 76 6.55 18.80 -7.37
C ILE A 76 8.03 18.52 -7.62
N CYS A 77 8.87 18.72 -6.62
CA CYS A 77 10.30 18.41 -6.71
C CYS A 77 10.49 16.90 -6.60
N GLY A 78 11.42 16.31 -7.36
CA GLY A 78 11.59 14.85 -7.42
C GLY A 78 11.91 14.18 -6.09
N ASP A 79 12.48 14.89 -5.12
CA ASP A 79 12.69 14.40 -3.74
C ASP A 79 11.40 14.27 -2.92
N LEU A 80 10.34 14.95 -3.34
CA LEU A 80 9.00 14.94 -2.74
C LEU A 80 7.94 14.27 -3.64
N ASP A 81 8.33 13.89 -4.85
CA ASP A 81 7.46 13.33 -5.88
C ASP A 81 7.35 11.79 -5.73
N ASN A 82 6.12 11.27 -5.64
CA ASN A 82 5.89 9.82 -5.64
C ASN A 82 6.03 9.19 -7.03
N CYS A 83 6.20 9.98 -8.09
CA CYS A 83 6.51 9.57 -9.45
C CYS A 83 7.50 10.53 -10.17
N PRO A 84 8.78 10.61 -9.76
CA PRO A 84 9.73 11.65 -10.21
C PRO A 84 9.99 11.77 -11.73
N ASP A 85 9.55 10.79 -12.52
CA ASP A 85 9.72 10.73 -13.97
C ASP A 85 8.38 10.80 -14.73
N THR A 86 7.22 10.91 -14.06
CA THR A 86 5.88 10.83 -14.65
C THR A 86 4.87 11.78 -14.00
N ALA A 87 4.63 12.90 -14.69
CA ALA A 87 3.85 14.00 -14.15
C ALA A 87 2.47 13.60 -13.57
N ASN A 88 2.31 13.85 -12.28
CA ASN A 88 1.09 13.61 -11.50
C ASN A 88 0.92 14.66 -10.39
N PRO A 89 0.50 15.90 -10.73
CA PRO A 89 0.43 17.00 -9.76
C PRO A 89 -0.52 16.76 -8.57
N GLY A 90 -1.39 15.75 -8.67
CA GLY A 90 -2.29 15.32 -7.62
C GLY A 90 -1.67 14.37 -6.60
N GLN A 91 -0.49 13.81 -6.90
CA GLN A 91 0.27 12.88 -6.08
C GLN A 91 -0.63 11.74 -5.55
N GLU A 92 -1.52 11.26 -6.41
CA GLU A 92 -2.37 10.13 -6.08
C GLU A 92 -1.50 8.88 -5.85
N ASP A 93 -1.81 8.18 -4.77
CA ASP A 93 -1.20 6.92 -4.30
C ASP A 93 -2.33 6.22 -3.54
N CYS A 94 -3.06 5.34 -4.21
CA CYS A 94 -4.30 4.83 -3.65
C CYS A 94 -4.11 3.60 -2.75
N ASP A 95 -2.94 2.95 -2.78
CA ASP A 95 -2.57 1.88 -1.85
C ASP A 95 -1.59 2.30 -0.73
N ASP A 96 -1.21 3.59 -0.69
CA ASP A 96 -0.38 4.24 0.32
C ASP A 96 1.01 3.59 0.46
N ASP A 97 1.60 3.08 -0.63
CA ASP A 97 2.91 2.41 -0.61
C ASP A 97 4.10 3.35 -0.89
N GLY A 98 3.82 4.58 -1.32
CA GLY A 98 4.79 5.63 -1.63
C GLY A 98 5.21 5.71 -3.10
N GLU A 99 4.80 4.78 -3.95
CA GLU A 99 4.86 4.88 -5.41
C GLU A 99 3.52 5.42 -5.93
N GLY A 100 3.53 6.46 -6.75
CA GLY A 100 2.28 7.09 -7.20
C GLY A 100 1.54 6.29 -8.28
N ASP A 101 0.23 6.47 -8.34
CA ASP A 101 -0.67 5.83 -9.32
C ASP A 101 -0.21 6.04 -10.78
N ALA A 102 0.53 7.13 -11.05
CA ALA A 102 0.95 7.49 -12.40
C ALA A 102 2.14 6.65 -12.92
N CYS A 103 3.00 6.17 -12.01
CA CYS A 103 4.20 5.40 -12.32
C CYS A 103 4.07 3.92 -11.92
N GLU A 104 3.01 3.55 -11.21
CA GLU A 104 2.76 2.18 -10.81
C GLU A 104 2.31 1.27 -11.98
N ALA A 105 2.64 -0.02 -11.89
CA ALA A 105 2.20 -1.04 -12.84
C ALA A 105 0.86 -1.67 -12.40
N PRO A 106 -0.06 -1.97 -13.34
CA PRO A 106 -1.30 -2.65 -12.99
C PRO A 106 -1.05 -4.06 -12.44
N GLY A 107 -1.75 -4.40 -11.37
CA GLY A 107 -1.68 -5.71 -10.73
C GLY A 107 -2.44 -6.82 -11.46
N SER A 108 -2.69 -7.90 -10.74
CA SER A 108 -3.51 -9.04 -11.19
C SER A 108 -4.72 -9.22 -10.30
N VAL A 109 -5.77 -9.85 -10.82
CA VAL A 109 -6.94 -10.23 -10.03
C VAL A 109 -6.86 -11.73 -9.75
N VAL A 110 -6.92 -12.10 -8.47
CA VAL A 110 -6.85 -13.49 -8.01
C VAL A 110 -8.13 -13.87 -7.27
N ILE A 111 -8.48 -15.15 -7.31
CA ILE A 111 -9.51 -15.75 -6.46
C ILE A 111 -8.88 -15.92 -5.06
N ASN A 112 -9.38 -15.14 -4.10
CA ASN A 112 -8.74 -14.92 -2.81
C ASN A 112 -9.37 -15.73 -1.67
N GLU A 113 -10.69 -15.89 -1.71
CA GLU A 113 -11.45 -16.56 -0.66
C GLU A 113 -12.69 -17.22 -1.25
N ILE A 114 -13.03 -18.42 -0.77
CA ILE A 114 -14.18 -19.20 -1.27
C ILE A 114 -14.96 -19.77 -0.08
N MET A 115 -16.23 -19.39 0.03
CA MET A 115 -17.21 -20.04 0.90
C MET A 115 -18.08 -20.98 0.06
N TYR A 116 -17.72 -22.25 0.07
CA TYR A 116 -18.42 -23.31 -0.67
C TYR A 116 -19.37 -24.13 0.20
N ASN A 117 -19.34 -23.99 1.54
CA ASN A 117 -20.20 -24.75 2.44
C ASN A 117 -20.65 -23.89 3.65
N PRO A 118 -21.53 -22.89 3.41
CA PRO A 118 -22.05 -22.03 4.47
C PRO A 118 -22.93 -22.84 5.43
N GLN A 119 -22.89 -22.50 6.73
CA GLN A 119 -23.74 -23.18 7.72
C GLN A 119 -24.89 -22.31 8.22
N THR A 120 -24.64 -21.02 8.42
CA THR A 120 -25.68 -20.11 8.94
C THR A 120 -26.69 -19.70 7.87
N ALA A 121 -26.31 -19.81 6.59
CA ALA A 121 -27.17 -19.66 5.43
C ALA A 121 -27.36 -21.00 4.73
N VAL A 122 -28.51 -21.17 4.06
CA VAL A 122 -28.68 -22.35 3.21
C VAL A 122 -27.75 -22.24 2.01
N ASP A 123 -27.09 -23.34 1.69
CA ASP A 123 -26.13 -23.50 0.60
C ASP A 123 -26.52 -22.73 -0.68
N THR A 124 -27.78 -22.87 -1.10
CA THR A 124 -28.28 -22.22 -2.33
C THR A 124 -28.25 -20.68 -2.37
N VAL A 125 -27.99 -20.00 -1.24
CA VAL A 125 -27.92 -18.53 -1.14
C VAL A 125 -26.74 -18.02 -0.33
N GLY A 126 -26.03 -18.90 0.40
CA GLY A 126 -24.96 -18.54 1.32
C GLY A 126 -23.55 -18.65 0.74
N GLU A 127 -23.38 -19.26 -0.43
CA GLU A 127 -22.06 -19.39 -1.04
C GLU A 127 -21.60 -18.04 -1.62
N TRP A 128 -20.30 -17.82 -1.54
CA TRP A 128 -19.67 -16.61 -2.05
C TRP A 128 -18.20 -16.84 -2.42
N ILE A 129 -17.70 -15.98 -3.30
CA ILE A 129 -16.33 -15.97 -3.82
C ILE A 129 -15.84 -14.53 -3.72
N GLU A 130 -14.61 -14.36 -3.24
CA GLU A 130 -13.94 -13.09 -3.23
C GLU A 130 -12.80 -13.06 -4.25
N LEU A 131 -12.76 -11.98 -5.01
CA LEU A 131 -11.62 -11.62 -5.84
C LEU A 131 -10.81 -10.53 -5.15
N HIS A 132 -9.48 -10.58 -5.30
CA HIS A 132 -8.59 -9.56 -4.78
C HIS A 132 -7.73 -8.96 -5.91
N ASN A 133 -7.63 -7.63 -5.94
CA ASN A 133 -6.70 -6.92 -6.79
C ASN A 133 -5.35 -6.82 -6.07
N THR A 134 -4.30 -7.36 -6.67
CA THR A 134 -2.97 -7.40 -6.05
C THR A 134 -2.10 -6.18 -6.34
N GLY A 135 -2.52 -5.30 -7.25
CA GLY A 135 -1.82 -4.06 -7.59
C GLY A 135 -2.35 -2.86 -6.83
N GLY A 136 -1.59 -1.78 -6.86
CA GLY A 136 -1.96 -0.47 -6.32
C GLY A 136 -2.78 0.39 -7.29
N LEU A 137 -3.13 -0.12 -8.47
CA LEU A 137 -4.07 0.54 -9.39
C LEU A 137 -5.44 -0.14 -9.42
N PRO A 138 -6.56 0.62 -9.51
CA PRO A 138 -7.88 0.05 -9.72
C PRO A 138 -7.98 -0.77 -11.01
N ILE A 139 -8.65 -1.93 -10.96
CA ILE A 139 -8.86 -2.80 -12.11
C ILE A 139 -10.34 -2.84 -12.49
N ASP A 140 -10.64 -2.38 -13.71
CA ASP A 140 -11.95 -2.54 -14.33
C ASP A 140 -12.14 -4.00 -14.80
N ILE A 141 -13.03 -4.71 -14.11
CA ILE A 141 -13.41 -6.09 -14.40
C ILE A 141 -14.77 -6.18 -15.13
N THR A 142 -15.26 -5.07 -15.68
CA THR A 142 -16.51 -5.05 -16.45
C THR A 142 -16.42 -5.97 -17.66
N GLY A 143 -17.43 -6.82 -17.82
CA GLY A 143 -17.51 -7.85 -18.84
C GLY A 143 -16.70 -9.11 -18.55
N TRP A 144 -15.96 -9.18 -17.43
CA TRP A 144 -15.28 -10.41 -17.03
C TRP A 144 -16.28 -11.50 -16.67
N GLN A 145 -15.80 -12.73 -16.66
CA GLN A 145 -16.63 -13.91 -16.56
C GLN A 145 -16.09 -14.84 -15.49
N ILE A 146 -16.91 -15.12 -14.48
CA ILE A 146 -16.65 -16.14 -13.46
C ILE A 146 -17.50 -17.38 -13.75
N ARG A 147 -16.92 -18.56 -13.59
CA ARG A 147 -17.54 -19.85 -13.95
C ARG A 147 -17.19 -20.92 -12.94
N ASP A 148 -18.03 -21.94 -12.87
CA ASP A 148 -17.63 -23.22 -12.29
C ASP A 148 -16.88 -24.11 -13.30
N SER A 149 -16.67 -25.38 -12.96
CA SER A 149 -16.06 -26.41 -13.81
C SER A 149 -16.80 -26.69 -15.14
N LEU A 150 -18.06 -26.31 -15.26
CA LEU A 150 -18.92 -26.43 -16.43
C LEU A 150 -19.06 -25.10 -17.17
N THR A 151 -18.74 -25.09 -18.46
CA THR A 151 -18.78 -23.87 -19.30
C THR A 151 -20.16 -23.21 -19.46
N ILE A 152 -21.24 -23.88 -19.02
CA ILE A 152 -22.61 -23.38 -19.03
C ILE A 152 -22.98 -22.57 -17.77
N ASN A 153 -22.23 -22.76 -16.68
CA ASN A 153 -22.48 -22.15 -15.39
C ASN A 153 -21.55 -20.95 -15.26
N LEU A 154 -22.01 -19.83 -15.82
CA LEU A 154 -21.23 -18.62 -16.03
C LEU A 154 -22.02 -17.40 -15.58
N THR A 155 -21.34 -16.49 -14.89
CA THR A 155 -21.81 -15.13 -14.64
C THR A 155 -20.88 -14.11 -15.30
N THR A 156 -21.44 -13.15 -16.03
CA THR A 156 -20.71 -11.97 -16.51
C THR A 156 -20.81 -10.87 -15.45
N ILE A 157 -19.68 -10.29 -15.09
CA ILE A 157 -19.52 -9.26 -14.06
C ILE A 157 -19.62 -7.89 -14.73
N GLY A 158 -20.39 -6.97 -14.15
CA GLY A 158 -20.51 -5.61 -14.67
C GLY A 158 -21.27 -5.48 -16.00
N SER A 159 -21.59 -4.24 -16.36
CA SER A 159 -22.14 -3.82 -17.65
C SER A 159 -21.80 -2.35 -17.92
N GLU A 160 -22.05 -1.85 -19.13
CA GLU A 160 -21.83 -0.43 -19.44
C GLU A 160 -22.64 0.52 -18.53
N GLU A 161 -23.82 0.09 -18.06
CA GLU A 161 -24.68 0.89 -17.17
C GLU A 161 -24.35 0.69 -15.68
N ASN A 162 -23.60 -0.37 -15.35
CA ASN A 162 -23.19 -0.71 -14.00
C ASN A 162 -21.79 -1.34 -14.04
N PRO A 163 -20.73 -0.53 -14.16
CA PRO A 163 -19.37 -1.03 -14.25
C PRO A 163 -18.93 -1.69 -12.94
N ALA A 164 -18.01 -2.63 -13.04
CA ALA A 164 -17.43 -3.34 -11.91
C ALA A 164 -15.93 -3.03 -11.85
N ILE A 165 -15.52 -2.34 -10.78
CA ILE A 165 -14.14 -1.92 -10.56
C ILE A 165 -13.72 -2.49 -9.20
N ILE A 166 -12.56 -3.14 -9.16
CA ILE A 166 -11.90 -3.46 -7.90
C ILE A 166 -10.90 -2.33 -7.62
N ASP A 167 -11.05 -1.63 -6.49
CA ASP A 167 -10.08 -0.62 -6.08
C ASP A 167 -8.68 -1.23 -5.88
N CYS A 168 -7.67 -0.38 -5.77
CA CYS A 168 -6.31 -0.79 -5.45
C CYS A 168 -6.23 -1.55 -4.13
N LYS A 169 -5.48 -2.67 -4.15
CA LYS A 169 -5.46 -3.68 -3.07
C LYS A 169 -6.86 -4.12 -2.60
N GLY A 170 -7.89 -3.88 -3.42
CA GLY A 170 -9.28 -4.01 -3.04
C GLY A 170 -9.81 -5.42 -3.15
N PHE A 171 -11.01 -5.62 -2.61
CA PHE A 171 -11.73 -6.89 -2.61
C PHE A 171 -13.07 -6.74 -3.32
N PHE A 172 -13.43 -7.76 -4.11
CA PHE A 172 -14.68 -7.81 -4.86
C PHE A 172 -15.44 -9.09 -4.51
N LEU A 173 -16.57 -8.93 -3.84
CA LEU A 173 -17.38 -9.98 -3.26
C LEU A 173 -18.51 -10.35 -4.22
N LEU A 174 -18.45 -11.59 -4.71
CA LEU A 174 -19.53 -12.22 -5.47
C LEU A 174 -20.27 -13.21 -4.57
N ALA A 175 -21.60 -13.19 -4.58
CA ALA A 175 -22.40 -14.13 -3.78
C ALA A 175 -23.59 -14.70 -4.55
N ARG A 176 -24.15 -15.81 -4.07
CA ARG A 176 -25.41 -16.37 -4.57
C ARG A 176 -26.61 -15.46 -4.36
N ASN A 177 -26.53 -14.57 -3.35
CA ASN A 177 -27.61 -13.67 -2.98
C ASN A 177 -27.04 -12.42 -2.32
N SER A 178 -27.54 -11.24 -2.68
CA SER A 178 -27.10 -9.96 -2.13
C SER A 178 -27.87 -9.49 -0.90
N VAL A 179 -28.89 -10.24 -0.44
CA VAL A 179 -29.73 -9.87 0.71
C VAL A 179 -29.12 -10.41 2.01
N PRO A 180 -28.64 -9.54 2.93
CA PRO A 180 -27.94 -9.96 4.15
C PRO A 180 -28.75 -10.91 5.05
N ASP A 181 -30.07 -10.72 5.10
CA ASP A 181 -30.97 -11.52 5.95
C ASP A 181 -31.02 -13.01 5.59
N VAL A 182 -30.58 -13.38 4.38
CA VAL A 182 -30.63 -14.77 3.88
C VAL A 182 -29.28 -15.34 3.50
N ASN A 183 -28.27 -14.51 3.23
CA ASN A 183 -26.94 -14.94 2.79
C ASN A 183 -25.91 -15.08 3.92
N GLY A 184 -26.37 -15.16 5.18
CA GLY A 184 -25.49 -15.31 6.34
C GLY A 184 -24.96 -13.98 6.88
N GLY A 185 -25.52 -12.84 6.45
CA GLY A 185 -25.14 -11.52 6.93
C GLY A 185 -23.88 -10.98 6.28
N LEU A 186 -23.66 -11.27 5.00
CA LEU A 186 -22.55 -10.70 4.22
C LEU A 186 -22.62 -9.16 4.22
N PRO A 187 -21.46 -8.48 4.08
CA PRO A 187 -21.42 -7.07 3.76
C PRO A 187 -22.04 -6.80 2.38
N GLU A 188 -21.93 -5.55 1.90
CA GLU A 188 -22.41 -5.22 0.56
C GLU A 188 -21.76 -6.12 -0.51
N VAL A 189 -22.61 -6.90 -1.18
CA VAL A 189 -22.23 -7.81 -2.26
C VAL A 189 -22.14 -7.01 -3.55
N ASP A 190 -20.98 -7.02 -4.21
CA ASP A 190 -20.78 -6.26 -5.45
C ASP A 190 -21.50 -6.90 -6.63
N TRP A 191 -21.55 -8.23 -6.66
CA TRP A 191 -22.19 -8.95 -7.77
C TRP A 191 -22.82 -10.28 -7.35
N VAL A 192 -23.85 -10.70 -8.08
CA VAL A 192 -24.55 -11.97 -7.82
C VAL A 192 -24.23 -12.98 -8.92
N PHE A 193 -23.92 -14.22 -8.53
CA PHE A 193 -23.78 -15.36 -9.44
C PHE A 193 -24.85 -16.43 -9.21
N ASP A 194 -25.09 -17.29 -10.21
CA ASP A 194 -26.22 -18.25 -10.24
C ASP A 194 -25.78 -19.72 -10.49
N PHE A 195 -24.56 -20.07 -10.09
CA PHE A 195 -24.07 -21.46 -10.11
C PHE A 195 -23.81 -21.95 -8.68
N ALA A 196 -23.65 -23.26 -8.50
CA ALA A 196 -23.33 -23.86 -7.20
C ALA A 196 -21.86 -24.19 -7.13
N LEU A 197 -21.30 -24.06 -5.93
CA LEU A 197 -20.01 -24.62 -5.57
C LEU A 197 -20.27 -26.01 -4.99
N ASN A 198 -19.32 -26.92 -5.15
CA ASN A 198 -19.47 -28.29 -4.67
C ASN A 198 -18.82 -28.48 -3.30
N ASN A 199 -19.55 -29.08 -2.38
CA ASN A 199 -19.16 -29.24 -0.97
C ASN A 199 -18.51 -30.60 -0.70
N ASP A 200 -18.69 -31.57 -1.61
CA ASP A 200 -18.47 -32.99 -1.31
C ASP A 200 -17.28 -33.64 -2.04
N VAL A 201 -16.82 -33.09 -3.18
CA VAL A 201 -15.76 -33.71 -4.01
C VAL A 201 -14.80 -32.69 -4.65
N GLY A 202 -14.85 -31.44 -4.20
CA GLY A 202 -14.17 -30.33 -4.86
C GLY A 202 -14.92 -29.75 -6.07
N ASP A 203 -14.46 -28.58 -6.51
CA ASP A 203 -14.94 -27.89 -7.72
C ASP A 203 -13.86 -26.98 -8.30
N SER A 204 -14.16 -26.37 -9.45
CA SER A 204 -13.34 -25.34 -10.06
C SER A 204 -14.03 -23.98 -10.01
N VAL A 205 -13.31 -22.94 -9.62
CA VAL A 205 -13.70 -21.54 -9.88
C VAL A 205 -12.75 -20.98 -10.92
N VAL A 206 -13.29 -20.44 -12.02
CA VAL A 206 -12.48 -19.99 -13.15
C VAL A 206 -12.87 -18.56 -13.55
N LEU A 207 -11.88 -17.67 -13.58
CA LEU A 207 -12.01 -16.27 -13.93
C LEU A 207 -11.44 -15.99 -15.33
N PHE A 208 -12.23 -15.35 -16.18
CA PHE A 208 -11.84 -14.95 -17.52
C PHE A 208 -12.07 -13.47 -17.76
N LYS A 209 -11.19 -12.84 -18.54
CA LYS A 209 -11.42 -11.52 -19.11
C LYS A 209 -11.87 -11.61 -20.57
N PRO A 210 -12.60 -10.61 -21.10
CA PRO A 210 -12.91 -10.54 -22.53
C PRO A 210 -11.64 -10.59 -23.38
N GLY A 211 -11.65 -11.42 -24.42
CA GLY A 211 -10.58 -11.50 -25.41
C GLY A 211 -11.07 -11.25 -26.83
N GLN A 212 -10.14 -11.11 -27.77
CA GLN A 212 -10.46 -10.93 -29.19
C GLN A 212 -10.90 -12.26 -29.82
N GLY A 213 -12.14 -12.66 -29.55
CA GLY A 213 -12.79 -13.86 -30.09
C GLY A 213 -13.11 -14.90 -29.01
N GLU A 214 -12.14 -15.25 -28.18
CA GLU A 214 -12.30 -16.18 -27.06
C GLU A 214 -11.91 -15.50 -25.73
N PRO A 215 -12.55 -15.87 -24.60
CA PRO A 215 -12.15 -15.39 -23.28
C PRO A 215 -10.71 -15.77 -22.93
N ILE A 216 -10.00 -14.88 -22.24
CA ILE A 216 -8.63 -15.11 -21.77
C ILE A 216 -8.69 -15.51 -20.30
N LEU A 217 -8.10 -16.66 -19.96
CA LEU A 217 -7.98 -17.11 -18.58
C LEU A 217 -7.17 -16.08 -17.77
N VAL A 218 -7.75 -15.60 -16.69
CA VAL A 218 -7.06 -14.75 -15.71
C VAL A 218 -6.58 -15.62 -14.56
N ASP A 219 -7.50 -16.40 -13.99
CA ASP A 219 -7.21 -17.20 -12.81
C ASP A 219 -8.12 -18.44 -12.72
N ARG A 220 -7.66 -19.46 -12.01
CA ARG A 220 -8.39 -20.72 -11.79
C ARG A 220 -7.97 -21.35 -10.48
N VAL A 221 -8.96 -21.71 -9.66
CA VAL A 221 -8.79 -22.50 -8.44
C VAL A 221 -9.53 -23.83 -8.60
N ASP A 222 -8.82 -24.95 -8.46
CA ASP A 222 -9.35 -26.31 -8.42
C ASP A 222 -9.26 -26.86 -7.00
N TYR A 223 -10.21 -26.49 -6.13
CA TYR A 223 -10.22 -26.93 -4.74
C TYR A 223 -10.77 -28.35 -4.60
N ASN A 224 -10.27 -29.13 -3.64
CA ASN A 224 -10.66 -30.52 -3.40
C ASN A 224 -11.00 -30.81 -1.93
N ASP A 225 -11.59 -31.98 -1.68
CA ASP A 225 -11.96 -32.49 -0.36
C ASP A 225 -10.93 -33.52 0.19
N ASP A 226 -9.70 -33.53 -0.33
CA ASP A 226 -8.65 -34.46 0.08
C ASP A 226 -7.53 -33.79 0.91
N GLU A 227 -6.53 -34.57 1.33
CA GLU A 227 -5.43 -34.10 2.19
C GLU A 227 -4.49 -33.06 1.57
N SER A 228 -4.65 -32.73 0.29
CA SER A 228 -3.89 -31.67 -0.37
C SER A 228 -4.46 -30.28 -0.14
N TRP A 229 -5.70 -30.18 0.36
CA TRP A 229 -6.38 -28.92 0.68
C TRP A 229 -6.65 -28.81 2.18
N PRO A 230 -6.77 -27.59 2.75
CA PRO A 230 -7.20 -27.44 4.12
C PRO A 230 -8.61 -28.02 4.26
N PHE A 231 -8.74 -28.98 5.18
CA PHE A 231 -10.05 -29.52 5.55
C PHE A 231 -10.82 -28.49 6.37
N CYS A 232 -11.45 -27.56 5.68
CA CYS A 232 -12.42 -26.61 6.24
C CYS A 232 -13.85 -27.19 6.25
N LEU A 233 -13.95 -28.47 5.90
CA LEU A 233 -15.10 -29.31 6.15
C LEU A 233 -15.07 -29.81 7.59
N ASP A 234 -16.21 -29.70 8.25
CA ASP A 234 -16.43 -30.06 9.63
C ASP A 234 -15.97 -31.51 9.97
N PRO A 235 -14.91 -31.70 10.77
CA PRO A 235 -14.55 -33.03 11.28
C PRO A 235 -15.38 -33.45 12.51
N ASP A 236 -16.23 -32.57 13.05
CA ASP A 236 -17.04 -32.77 14.25
C ASP A 236 -18.52 -32.47 13.99
N PRO A 237 -19.38 -33.47 13.75
CA PRO A 237 -20.81 -33.26 13.46
C PRO A 237 -21.60 -32.53 14.55
N ASP A 238 -20.99 -32.18 15.69
CA ASP A 238 -21.54 -31.37 16.77
C ASP A 238 -21.02 -29.90 16.79
N LEU A 239 -20.09 -29.50 15.92
CA LEU A 239 -19.54 -28.14 15.75
C LEU A 239 -19.82 -27.58 14.35
N ASP A 240 -21.11 -27.54 14.04
CA ASP A 240 -21.73 -26.98 12.84
C ASP A 240 -21.24 -25.54 12.53
N ARG A 241 -20.18 -25.39 11.75
CA ARG A 241 -19.59 -24.10 11.35
C ARG A 241 -19.31 -24.10 9.84
N GLY A 242 -19.76 -23.06 9.15
CA GLY A 242 -19.32 -22.77 7.79
C GLY A 242 -18.00 -22.03 7.84
N LEU A 243 -16.97 -22.55 7.18
CA LEU A 243 -15.67 -21.92 7.05
C LEU A 243 -15.36 -21.76 5.56
N SER A 244 -14.98 -20.55 5.16
CA SER A 244 -14.33 -20.35 3.88
C SER A 244 -12.90 -20.88 3.91
N ILE A 245 -12.39 -21.17 2.70
CA ILE A 245 -10.96 -21.31 2.45
C ILE A 245 -10.40 -19.96 2.02
N GLU A 246 -9.29 -19.57 2.61
CA GLU A 246 -8.59 -18.29 2.41
C GLU A 246 -7.19 -18.58 1.84
N LEU A 247 -6.80 -17.84 0.80
CA LEU A 247 -5.45 -17.89 0.23
C LEU A 247 -4.47 -17.14 1.15
N ALA A 248 -3.39 -17.79 1.58
CA ALA A 248 -2.49 -17.26 2.61
C ALA A 248 -1.66 -16.04 2.13
N ASP A 249 -1.38 -15.97 0.84
CA ASP A 249 -0.71 -14.84 0.18
C ASP A 249 -1.16 -14.83 -1.29
N PRO A 250 -1.72 -13.72 -1.78
CA PRO A 250 -2.26 -13.63 -3.13
C PRO A 250 -1.21 -13.72 -4.25
N MET A 251 0.09 -13.74 -3.93
CA MET A 251 1.19 -13.99 -4.87
C MET A 251 1.53 -15.48 -5.06
N LEU A 252 0.93 -16.37 -4.26
CA LEU A 252 1.21 -17.81 -4.33
C LEU A 252 0.37 -18.52 -5.41
N ASP A 253 0.79 -19.74 -5.75
CA ASP A 253 0.01 -20.61 -6.61
C ASP A 253 -1.26 -21.05 -5.90
N ASN A 254 -2.39 -20.49 -6.30
CA ASN A 254 -3.69 -20.76 -5.72
C ASN A 254 -4.29 -22.11 -6.14
N ASN A 255 -3.62 -22.88 -7.01
CA ASN A 255 -3.94 -24.29 -7.26
C ASN A 255 -3.14 -25.27 -6.41
N ASP A 256 -2.25 -24.78 -5.54
CA ASP A 256 -1.61 -25.58 -4.50
C ASP A 256 -2.36 -25.37 -3.17
N GLY A 257 -3.12 -26.38 -2.75
CA GLY A 257 -3.90 -26.33 -1.52
C GLY A 257 -3.07 -26.09 -0.25
N ALA A 258 -1.75 -26.30 -0.28
CA ALA A 258 -0.85 -25.94 0.82
C ALA A 258 -0.74 -24.41 1.07
N ASN A 259 -1.12 -23.59 0.08
CA ASN A 259 -1.16 -22.14 0.17
C ASN A 259 -2.50 -21.62 0.71
N TRP A 260 -3.43 -22.52 1.05
CA TRP A 260 -4.74 -22.17 1.59
C TRP A 260 -4.85 -22.56 3.06
N HIS A 261 -5.71 -21.86 3.81
CA HIS A 261 -6.08 -22.21 5.17
C HIS A 261 -7.57 -21.96 5.40
N CYS A 262 -8.08 -22.47 6.52
CA CYS A 262 -9.44 -22.16 6.92
C CYS A 262 -9.52 -20.78 7.56
N ALA A 263 -10.62 -20.09 7.28
CA ALA A 263 -10.96 -18.85 7.95
C ALA A 263 -11.03 -19.00 9.47
N SER A 264 -10.61 -17.94 10.16
CA SER A 264 -10.61 -17.88 11.63
C SER A 264 -11.30 -16.65 12.21
N GLU A 265 -11.76 -15.74 11.35
CA GLU A 265 -12.59 -14.61 11.72
C GLU A 265 -14.07 -14.88 11.45
N ASN A 266 -14.93 -14.32 12.30
CA ASN A 266 -16.37 -14.50 12.19
C ASN A 266 -16.99 -13.33 11.42
N TYR A 267 -17.93 -13.63 10.52
CA TYR A 267 -18.72 -12.60 9.85
C TYR A 267 -20.23 -12.84 10.06
N GLY A 268 -20.99 -11.76 9.88
CA GLY A 268 -22.44 -11.82 9.79
C GLY A 268 -23.13 -12.60 10.92
N ALA A 269 -23.81 -13.67 10.55
CA ALA A 269 -24.65 -14.48 11.42
C ALA A 269 -23.91 -15.62 12.15
N GLY A 270 -22.62 -15.83 11.89
CA GLY A 270 -21.81 -16.80 12.65
C GLY A 270 -20.91 -17.73 11.84
N ASP A 271 -20.93 -17.67 10.51
CA ASP A 271 -19.94 -18.34 9.66
C ASP A 271 -18.57 -17.66 9.76
N PHE A 272 -17.53 -18.32 9.25
CA PHE A 272 -16.14 -17.88 9.31
C PHE A 272 -15.63 -17.52 7.92
N GLY A 273 -15.00 -16.35 7.82
CA GLY A 273 -14.47 -15.76 6.60
C GLY A 273 -14.22 -14.27 6.75
N THR A 274 -13.59 -13.69 5.74
CA THR A 274 -13.18 -12.28 5.70
C THR A 274 -13.76 -11.51 4.50
N PRO A 275 -15.07 -11.61 4.22
CA PRO A 275 -15.64 -10.94 3.05
C PRO A 275 -15.39 -9.43 3.11
N LYS A 276 -14.81 -8.88 2.04
CA LYS A 276 -14.38 -7.49 1.88
C LYS A 276 -13.23 -7.06 2.79
N ALA A 277 -12.41 -7.99 3.26
CA ALA A 277 -11.31 -7.70 4.18
C ALA A 277 -10.09 -8.61 3.91
N PRO A 278 -8.89 -8.23 4.41
CA PRO A 278 -7.74 -9.12 4.35
C PRO A 278 -8.00 -10.46 5.05
N ASN A 279 -7.50 -11.55 4.46
CA ASN A 279 -7.64 -12.90 4.99
C ASN A 279 -7.13 -13.02 6.43
N SER A 280 -7.80 -13.86 7.22
CA SER A 280 -7.63 -13.93 8.67
C SER A 280 -6.26 -14.43 9.13
N GLN A 281 -5.51 -15.06 8.23
CA GLN A 281 -4.15 -15.52 8.49
C GLN A 281 -3.29 -15.27 7.24
N GLY A 282 -2.01 -14.96 7.46
CA GLY A 282 -1.00 -15.02 6.41
C GLY A 282 -0.27 -16.36 6.47
N LEU A 283 0.67 -16.59 5.53
CA LEU A 283 1.63 -17.70 5.68
C LEU A 283 2.33 -17.64 7.07
N PRO A 284 2.53 -18.77 7.76
CA PRO A 284 3.26 -18.81 9.03
C PRO A 284 4.73 -18.37 8.94
#